data_AF-A0A8C5WSA5-F1
#
_entry.id   AF-A0A8C5WSA5-F1
#
_cell.length_a   1.000
_cell.length_b   1.000
_cell.length_c   1.000
_cell.angle_alpha   90.00
_cell.angle_beta   90.00
_cell.angle_gamma   90.00
#
_symmetry.space_group_name_H-M   'P 1'
#
loop_
_entity.id
_entity.type
_entity.pdbx_description
1 polymer ?
#
loop_
_entity_poly.entity_id
_entity_poly.type
_entity_poly.pdbx_seq_one_letter_code
_entity_poly.pdbx_strand_id
1 'polypeptide(L)'
;MTAALSAPGASLWLLFLLPWAAAPSKLNIPKVLLPFSRSARINFTLEASEGCYRWSSTRPEVASIDAIEQDNPQCSQKAIIQARSSQITRLTSIILAEDVLTGQVLRCDAIVDVIHTINIVSTTKELYLEDSPLQLKIQARDSEGNTFSTLAGLPFEWTIVKTSETNEFSDFHNALQILKFSESTYIPPSYILEMEKVAKQGDIVLVSGMKTGSSKLRARLEETVYKVRSSREPENKCLAQSCTVCLIVCISAPKQYLYYEDSKIQQEAWMANMLESESQFDVVKVPN
;
A
#
# COMPACT_ATOMS: atom_id res chain seq x y z
N MET A 1 76.35 -9.87 -51.42
CA MET A 1 75.56 -8.64 -51.34
C MET A 1 74.10 -9.07 -51.46
N THR A 2 73.45 -9.37 -50.31
CA THR A 2 72.39 -8.55 -49.68
C THR A 2 71.07 -8.59 -50.47
N ALA A 3 70.06 -9.36 -50.02
CA ALA A 3 68.94 -8.94 -49.14
C ALA A 3 67.93 -8.01 -49.89
N ALA A 4 66.61 -8.10 -49.81
CA ALA A 4 65.67 -8.72 -48.88
C ALA A 4 64.29 -8.92 -49.58
N LEU A 5 63.52 -9.93 -49.17
CA LEU A 5 62.09 -10.05 -49.45
C LEU A 5 61.33 -9.68 -48.17
N SER A 6 60.60 -8.57 -48.16
CA SER A 6 59.76 -8.14 -47.05
C SER A 6 58.33 -8.70 -47.20
N ALA A 7 57.88 -9.41 -46.16
CA ALA A 7 56.53 -9.93 -46.03
C ALA A 7 55.50 -8.81 -45.73
N PRO A 8 54.23 -8.94 -46.13
CA PRO A 8 53.15 -8.09 -45.65
C PRO A 8 52.81 -8.48 -44.20
N GLY A 9 52.98 -7.54 -43.28
CA GLY A 9 52.66 -7.70 -41.86
C GLY A 9 51.18 -8.04 -41.67
N ALA A 10 50.94 -9.25 -41.18
CA ALA A 10 49.63 -9.74 -40.81
C ALA A 10 49.09 -9.02 -39.57
N SER A 11 47.81 -8.66 -39.66
CA SER A 11 46.80 -8.77 -38.62
C SER A 11 47.20 -8.39 -37.18
N LEU A 12 46.82 -7.17 -36.79
CA LEU A 12 46.62 -6.83 -35.38
C LEU A 12 45.21 -6.25 -35.18
N TRP A 13 44.19 -7.05 -35.51
CA TRP A 13 42.82 -6.83 -35.03
C TRP A 13 42.59 -7.73 -33.81
N LEU A 14 43.24 -7.43 -32.69
CA LEU A 14 42.73 -7.86 -31.39
C LEU A 14 41.53 -6.98 -31.06
N LEU A 15 40.38 -7.36 -31.62
CA LEU A 15 39.07 -6.92 -31.15
C LEU A 15 38.99 -7.29 -29.66
N PHE A 16 38.92 -6.26 -28.82
CA PHE A 16 38.51 -6.37 -27.43
C PHE A 16 37.16 -7.10 -27.37
N LEU A 17 37.18 -8.40 -27.13
CA LEU A 17 36.06 -9.11 -26.51
C LEU A 17 36.04 -8.67 -25.05
N LEU A 18 35.55 -7.44 -24.81
CA LEU A 18 35.05 -7.08 -23.49
C LEU A 18 33.97 -8.12 -23.18
N PRO A 19 34.12 -8.94 -22.13
CA PRO A 19 33.03 -9.79 -21.68
C PRO A 19 31.89 -8.83 -21.39
N TRP A 20 30.80 -8.94 -22.15
CA TRP A 20 29.53 -8.36 -21.75
C TRP A 20 29.25 -8.94 -20.37
N ALA A 21 29.52 -8.16 -19.32
CA ALA A 21 29.19 -8.56 -17.97
C ALA A 21 27.67 -8.57 -17.92
N ALA A 22 27.07 -9.75 -18.10
CA ALA A 22 25.65 -9.94 -17.89
C ALA A 22 25.35 -9.45 -16.47
N ALA A 23 24.44 -8.48 -16.35
CA ALA A 23 24.04 -7.97 -15.05
C ALA A 23 23.55 -9.15 -14.20
N PRO A 24 23.92 -9.22 -12.91
CA PRO A 24 23.47 -10.31 -12.06
C PRO A 24 21.95 -10.28 -11.93
N SER A 25 21.32 -11.43 -12.12
CA SER A 25 19.89 -11.63 -11.95
C SER A 25 19.44 -11.34 -10.51
N LYS A 26 18.33 -10.60 -10.37
CA LYS A 26 17.80 -10.13 -9.08
C LYS A 26 16.29 -10.32 -9.03
N LEU A 27 15.77 -10.60 -7.84
CA LEU A 27 14.33 -10.51 -7.56
C LEU A 27 13.97 -9.12 -7.09
N ASN A 28 12.75 -8.67 -7.38
CA ASN A 28 12.20 -7.40 -6.89
C ASN A 28 12.11 -7.33 -5.35
N ILE A 29 12.01 -8.47 -4.67
CA ILE A 29 11.92 -8.54 -3.21
C ILE A 29 12.49 -9.87 -2.66
N PRO A 30 13.22 -9.86 -1.53
CA PRO A 30 13.75 -11.09 -0.92
C PRO A 30 12.75 -11.83 0.00
N LYS A 31 11.71 -11.12 0.49
CA LYS A 31 10.75 -11.67 1.45
C LYS A 31 9.39 -10.99 1.29
N VAL A 32 8.32 -11.78 1.26
CA VAL A 32 6.94 -11.31 1.24
C VAL A 32 6.18 -11.80 2.46
N LEU A 33 5.36 -10.93 3.03
CA LEU A 33 4.44 -11.25 4.11
C LEU A 33 3.01 -11.09 3.60
N LEU A 34 2.29 -12.21 3.49
CA LEU A 34 0.95 -12.30 2.93
C LEU A 34 -0.07 -12.56 4.04
N PRO A 35 -1.20 -11.84 4.07
CA PRO A 35 -2.23 -12.08 5.06
C PRO A 35 -2.92 -13.42 4.85
N PHE A 36 -3.16 -14.13 5.94
CA PHE A 36 -4.04 -15.29 5.96
C PHE A 36 -5.48 -14.86 5.69
N SER A 37 -6.16 -15.55 4.78
CA SER A 37 -7.59 -15.37 4.50
C SER A 37 -8.22 -16.71 4.18
N ARG A 38 -9.48 -16.90 4.62
CA ARG A 38 -10.28 -18.08 4.26
C ARG A 38 -11.12 -17.83 3.02
N SER A 39 -11.54 -16.59 2.81
CA SER A 39 -12.52 -16.22 1.80
C SER A 39 -11.89 -15.59 0.55
N ALA A 40 -10.74 -14.93 0.69
CA ALA A 40 -10.05 -14.25 -0.39
C ALA A 40 -8.78 -15.01 -0.81
N ARG A 41 -8.49 -14.98 -2.12
CA ARG A 41 -7.20 -15.40 -2.65
C ARG A 41 -6.27 -14.20 -2.68
N ILE A 42 -5.22 -14.27 -1.87
CA ILE A 42 -4.24 -13.19 -1.76
C ILE A 42 -3.07 -13.47 -2.67
N ASN A 43 -2.86 -12.55 -3.61
CA ASN A 43 -1.87 -12.68 -4.67
C ASN A 43 -0.79 -11.60 -4.55
N PHE A 44 0.45 -11.97 -4.85
CA PHE A 44 1.58 -11.06 -4.95
C PHE A 44 2.42 -11.40 -6.19
N THR A 45 2.73 -10.40 -7.00
CA THR A 45 3.57 -10.60 -8.20
C THR A 45 5.04 -10.53 -7.84
N LEU A 46 5.73 -11.66 -7.97
CA LEU A 46 7.18 -11.77 -7.88
C LEU A 46 7.77 -11.58 -9.28
N GLU A 47 8.82 -10.77 -9.37
CA GLU A 47 9.44 -10.41 -10.66
C GLU A 47 10.96 -10.54 -10.55
N ALA A 48 11.55 -11.19 -11.54
CA ALA A 48 12.98 -11.31 -11.69
C ALA A 48 13.49 -10.37 -12.80
N SER A 49 14.68 -9.81 -12.63
CA SER A 49 15.33 -8.96 -13.61
C SER A 49 15.99 -9.81 -14.70
N GLU A 50 15.63 -9.60 -15.96
CA GLU A 50 16.20 -10.27 -17.14
C GLU A 50 16.19 -11.81 -17.08
N GLY A 51 16.33 -12.48 -18.23
CA GLY A 51 16.38 -13.96 -18.26
C GLY A 51 14.99 -14.62 -18.22
N CYS A 52 14.97 -15.95 -18.00
CA CYS A 52 13.74 -16.75 -18.08
C CYS A 52 13.74 -17.80 -16.98
N TYR A 53 12.77 -17.72 -16.05
CA TYR A 53 12.80 -18.51 -14.82
C TYR A 53 11.73 -19.58 -14.77
N ARG A 54 12.13 -20.74 -14.26
CA ARG A 54 11.24 -21.78 -13.77
C ARG A 54 10.97 -21.55 -12.29
N TRP A 55 9.70 -21.42 -11.95
CA TRP A 55 9.26 -21.09 -10.59
C TRP A 55 8.87 -22.36 -9.83
N SER A 56 9.27 -22.46 -8.57
CA SER A 56 8.83 -23.54 -7.68
C SER A 56 8.68 -23.06 -6.24
N SER A 57 7.86 -23.77 -5.47
CA SER A 57 7.61 -23.50 -4.05
C SER A 57 7.94 -24.75 -3.25
N THR A 58 8.68 -24.61 -2.15
CA THR A 58 9.02 -25.74 -1.28
C THR A 58 7.80 -26.27 -0.50
N ARG A 59 6.81 -25.40 -0.27
CA ARG A 59 5.56 -25.70 0.44
C ARG A 59 4.35 -25.07 -0.28
N PRO A 60 3.87 -25.67 -1.38
CA PRO A 60 2.73 -25.16 -2.15
C PRO A 60 1.43 -25.05 -1.35
N GLU A 61 1.30 -25.81 -0.26
CA GLU A 61 0.17 -25.75 0.67
C GLU A 61 0.16 -24.48 1.54
N VAL A 62 1.33 -23.82 1.69
CA VAL A 62 1.44 -22.53 2.40
C VAL A 62 1.34 -21.38 1.41
N ALA A 63 2.17 -21.42 0.36
CA ALA A 63 2.16 -20.44 -0.71
C ALA A 63 2.46 -21.15 -2.04
N SER A 64 1.52 -21.12 -2.98
CA SER A 64 1.76 -21.61 -4.34
C SER A 64 2.37 -20.51 -5.19
N ILE A 65 3.00 -20.92 -6.29
CA ILE A 65 3.60 -20.03 -7.28
C ILE A 65 3.19 -20.49 -8.67
N ASP A 66 2.63 -19.59 -9.45
CA ASP A 66 2.19 -19.85 -10.82
C ASP A 66 2.84 -18.82 -11.74
N ALA A 67 3.50 -19.28 -12.80
CA ALA A 67 4.13 -18.39 -13.78
C ALA A 67 3.05 -17.57 -14.50
N ILE A 68 3.30 -16.27 -14.69
CA ILE A 68 2.46 -15.47 -15.57
C ILE A 68 2.86 -15.82 -16.99
N GLU A 69 1.94 -16.41 -17.74
CA GLU A 69 2.17 -16.83 -19.13
C GLU A 69 2.66 -15.63 -19.96
N GLN A 70 3.85 -15.80 -20.55
CA GLN A 70 4.39 -15.00 -21.65
C GLN A 70 4.43 -15.90 -22.89
N ASP A 71 4.87 -15.36 -24.04
CA ASP A 71 4.97 -16.08 -25.32
C ASP A 71 5.75 -17.41 -25.26
N ASN A 72 6.46 -17.70 -24.15
CA ASN A 72 7.14 -18.96 -23.88
C ASN A 72 6.42 -19.78 -22.79
N PRO A 73 5.95 -21.01 -23.09
CA PRO A 73 5.28 -21.87 -22.12
C PRO A 73 6.22 -22.52 -21.09
N GLN A 74 7.54 -22.41 -21.22
CA GLN A 74 8.52 -23.16 -20.40
C GLN A 74 9.12 -22.36 -19.24
N CYS A 75 9.03 -21.03 -19.25
CA CYS A 75 9.55 -20.16 -18.20
C CYS A 75 8.96 -18.75 -18.31
N SER A 76 9.04 -17.99 -17.23
CA SER A 76 8.53 -16.61 -17.19
C SER A 76 9.40 -15.72 -16.32
N GLN A 77 9.44 -14.43 -16.63
CA GLN A 77 10.07 -13.42 -15.78
C GLN A 77 9.22 -13.03 -14.57
N LYS A 78 7.91 -13.29 -14.62
CA LYS A 78 6.95 -12.92 -13.57
C LYS A 78 6.16 -14.13 -13.12
N ALA A 79 5.87 -14.20 -11.84
CA ALA A 79 5.03 -15.23 -11.28
C ALA A 79 4.16 -14.68 -10.15
N ILE A 80 3.00 -15.29 -9.94
CA ILE A 80 2.06 -14.93 -8.90
C ILE A 80 2.24 -15.88 -7.72
N ILE A 81 2.69 -15.35 -6.59
CA ILE A 81 2.62 -16.05 -5.31
C ILE A 81 1.18 -15.93 -4.82
N GLN A 82 0.55 -17.06 -4.52
CA GLN A 82 -0.79 -17.10 -3.92
C GLN A 82 -0.72 -17.71 -2.51
N ALA A 83 -1.25 -17.01 -1.51
CA ALA A 83 -1.37 -17.54 -0.16
C ALA A 83 -2.41 -18.67 -0.12
N ARG A 84 -2.02 -19.85 0.41
CA ARG A 84 -2.86 -21.06 0.44
C ARG A 84 -2.94 -21.75 1.79
N SER A 85 -2.28 -21.20 2.82
CA SER A 85 -2.30 -21.78 4.17
C SER A 85 -3.73 -22.07 4.64
N SER A 86 -3.94 -23.25 5.21
CA SER A 86 -5.17 -23.65 5.91
C SER A 86 -5.11 -23.35 7.41
N GLN A 87 -3.92 -23.03 7.92
CA GLN A 87 -3.62 -22.82 9.34
C GLN A 87 -3.49 -21.32 9.63
N ILE A 88 -4.00 -20.91 10.79
CA ILE A 88 -3.96 -19.52 11.29
C ILE A 88 -2.55 -19.18 11.82
N THR A 89 -1.69 -20.16 12.02
CA THR A 89 -0.31 -19.98 12.47
C THR A 89 0.58 -19.42 11.37
N ARG A 90 1.59 -18.64 11.76
CA ARG A 90 2.66 -18.19 10.86
C ARG A 90 3.35 -19.38 10.20
N LEU A 91 3.30 -19.43 8.86
CA LEU A 91 3.96 -20.46 8.06
C LEU A 91 4.80 -19.81 6.96
N THR A 92 5.93 -20.44 6.63
CA THR A 92 6.84 -19.97 5.59
C THR A 92 7.01 -21.03 4.52
N SER A 93 6.96 -20.61 3.26
CA SER A 93 7.44 -21.34 2.08
C SER A 93 8.63 -20.61 1.47
N ILE A 94 9.50 -21.34 0.78
CA ILE A 94 10.60 -20.76 0.01
C ILE A 94 10.22 -20.85 -1.47
N ILE A 95 10.18 -19.70 -2.13
CA ILE A 95 9.99 -19.59 -3.58
C ILE A 95 11.37 -19.57 -4.25
N LEU A 96 11.54 -20.43 -5.23
CA LEU A 96 12.77 -20.59 -6.00
C LEU A 96 12.51 -20.20 -7.45
N ALA A 97 13.40 -19.38 -8.02
CA ALA A 97 13.40 -19.01 -9.42
C ALA A 97 14.70 -19.51 -10.05
N GLU A 98 14.62 -20.57 -10.85
CA GLU A 98 15.76 -21.15 -11.54
C GLU A 98 15.83 -20.60 -12.97
N ASP A 99 16.89 -19.86 -13.30
CA ASP A 99 17.15 -19.43 -14.66
C ASP A 99 17.45 -20.65 -15.55
N VAL A 100 16.64 -20.85 -16.57
CA VAL A 100 16.72 -22.03 -17.46
C VAL A 100 18.03 -22.06 -18.27
N LEU A 101 18.66 -20.90 -18.51
CA LEU A 101 19.90 -20.81 -19.29
C LEU A 101 21.14 -21.00 -18.43
N THR A 102 21.19 -20.36 -17.27
CA THR A 102 22.40 -20.33 -16.42
C THR A 102 22.36 -21.34 -15.27
N GLY A 103 21.18 -21.87 -14.93
CA GLY A 103 20.97 -22.70 -13.73
C GLY A 103 21.05 -21.90 -12.42
N GLN A 104 21.14 -20.56 -12.48
CA GLN A 104 21.17 -19.72 -11.29
C GLN A 104 19.83 -19.78 -10.57
N VAL A 105 19.86 -20.00 -9.25
CA VAL A 105 18.66 -20.03 -8.41
C VAL A 105 18.57 -18.77 -7.56
N LEU A 106 17.49 -18.00 -7.73
CA LEU A 106 17.12 -16.90 -6.86
C LEU A 106 16.08 -17.38 -5.83
N ARG A 107 16.06 -16.72 -4.67
CA ARG A 107 15.24 -17.14 -3.53
C ARG A 107 14.41 -15.98 -2.97
N CYS A 108 13.13 -16.24 -2.70
CA CYS A 108 12.26 -15.36 -1.93
C CYS A 108 11.53 -16.16 -0.83
N ASP A 109 11.53 -15.65 0.40
CA ASP A 109 10.76 -16.25 1.50
C ASP A 109 9.31 -15.73 1.45
N ALA A 110 8.34 -16.62 1.27
CA ALA A 110 6.91 -16.30 1.32
C ALA A 110 6.32 -16.71 2.67
N ILE A 111 5.97 -15.72 3.48
CA ILE A 111 5.43 -15.90 4.83
C ILE A 111 3.93 -15.62 4.78
N VAL A 112 3.12 -16.55 5.31
CA VAL A 112 1.67 -16.36 5.49
C VAL A 112 1.38 -16.26 6.98
N ASP A 113 0.74 -15.17 7.40
CA ASP A 113 0.47 -14.89 8.81
C ASP A 113 -0.83 -14.12 9.00
N VAL A 114 -1.29 -14.02 10.25
CA VAL A 114 -2.50 -13.28 10.62
C VAL A 114 -2.23 -11.79 10.80
N ILE A 115 -3.18 -10.99 10.31
CA ILE A 115 -3.26 -9.57 10.64
C ILE A 115 -3.55 -9.39 12.13
N HIS A 116 -2.71 -8.63 12.82
CA HIS A 116 -2.88 -8.29 14.24
C HIS A 116 -3.40 -6.86 14.43
N THR A 117 -2.92 -5.91 13.61
CA THR A 117 -3.39 -4.52 13.62
C THR A 117 -3.54 -4.00 12.19
N ILE A 118 -4.46 -3.07 11.98
CA ILE A 118 -4.56 -2.27 10.75
C ILE A 118 -4.45 -0.80 11.09
N ASN A 119 -3.95 0.03 10.20
CA ASN A 119 -3.85 1.48 10.37
C ASN A 119 -4.35 2.16 9.09
N ILE A 120 -5.05 3.28 9.23
CA ILE A 120 -5.40 4.14 8.10
C ILE A 120 -4.26 5.12 7.89
N VAL A 121 -3.67 5.11 6.70
CA VAL A 121 -2.56 5.97 6.31
C VAL A 121 -3.05 6.95 5.24
N SER A 122 -2.62 8.20 5.35
CA SER A 122 -2.92 9.28 4.41
C SER A 122 -1.62 9.98 3.97
N THR A 123 -1.69 10.71 2.85
CA THR A 123 -0.59 11.57 2.38
C THR A 123 -0.57 12.93 3.07
N THR A 124 -1.71 13.42 3.54
CA THR A 124 -1.87 14.68 4.27
C THR A 124 -2.79 14.51 5.48
N LYS A 125 -2.66 15.41 6.44
CA LYS A 125 -3.52 15.49 7.64
C LYS A 125 -4.75 16.37 7.44
N GLU A 126 -4.75 17.21 6.42
CA GLU A 126 -5.77 18.21 6.16
C GLU A 126 -6.53 17.89 4.88
N LEU A 127 -7.85 18.03 4.93
CA LEU A 127 -8.72 17.98 3.77
C LEU A 127 -9.39 19.35 3.63
N TYR A 128 -9.46 19.88 2.42
CA TYR A 128 -10.09 21.19 2.18
C TYR A 128 -11.43 21.02 1.47
N LEU A 129 -12.33 21.98 1.69
CA LEU A 129 -13.58 22.04 0.95
C LEU A 129 -13.35 22.25 -0.53
N GLU A 130 -14.11 21.50 -1.34
CA GLU A 130 -14.07 21.57 -2.81
C GLU A 130 -12.69 21.30 -3.42
N ASP A 131 -11.78 20.73 -2.63
CA ASP A 131 -10.46 20.30 -3.08
C ASP A 131 -10.51 18.86 -3.62
N SER A 132 -9.40 18.44 -4.23
CA SER A 132 -9.19 17.07 -4.68
C SER A 132 -9.41 16.08 -3.54
N PRO A 133 -10.05 14.92 -3.79
CA PRO A 133 -10.29 13.94 -2.74
C PRO A 133 -8.98 13.40 -2.17
N LEU A 134 -8.99 13.14 -0.87
CA LEU A 134 -7.89 12.51 -0.16
C LEU A 134 -7.98 10.99 -0.33
N GLN A 135 -6.89 10.40 -0.81
CA GLN A 135 -6.74 8.95 -0.83
C GLN A 135 -6.30 8.45 0.55
N LEU A 136 -7.06 7.50 1.09
CA LEU A 136 -6.72 6.78 2.31
C LEU A 136 -6.42 5.33 1.98
N LYS A 137 -5.41 4.78 2.64
CA LYS A 137 -4.97 3.40 2.46
C LYS A 137 -4.83 2.68 3.80
N ILE A 138 -5.19 1.40 3.83
CA ILE A 138 -4.95 0.54 4.98
C ILE A 138 -3.54 -0.04 4.92
N GLN A 139 -2.83 0.05 6.05
CA GLN A 139 -1.61 -0.69 6.30
C GLN A 139 -1.89 -1.71 7.41
N ALA A 140 -1.65 -2.99 7.15
CA ALA A 140 -1.79 -4.04 8.17
C ALA A 140 -0.43 -4.47 8.71
N ARG A 141 -0.41 -4.94 9.97
CA ARG A 141 0.78 -5.47 10.64
C ARG A 141 0.50 -6.77 11.37
N ASP A 142 1.50 -7.65 11.42
CA ASP A 142 1.47 -8.88 12.21
C ASP A 142 1.72 -8.60 13.70
N SER A 143 1.76 -9.64 14.53
CA SER A 143 2.00 -9.52 15.97
C SER A 143 3.41 -9.02 16.34
N GLU A 144 4.37 -9.11 15.41
CA GLU A 144 5.74 -8.63 15.55
C GLU A 144 5.88 -7.16 15.07
N GLY A 145 4.82 -6.58 14.49
CA GLY A 145 4.82 -5.24 13.93
C GLY A 145 5.32 -5.15 12.48
N ASN A 146 5.55 -6.28 11.80
CA ASN A 146 5.94 -6.32 10.39
C ASN A 146 4.76 -5.93 9.50
N THR A 147 5.01 -5.16 8.45
CA THR A 147 3.95 -4.73 7.52
C THR A 147 3.69 -5.79 6.45
N PHE A 148 2.42 -6.11 6.22
CA PHE A 148 2.02 -7.01 5.13
C PHE A 148 2.36 -6.40 3.76
N SER A 149 2.90 -7.22 2.86
CA SER A 149 3.34 -6.80 1.53
C SER A 149 2.18 -6.42 0.62
N THR A 150 1.00 -6.98 0.86
CA THR A 150 -0.23 -6.68 0.09
C THR A 150 -1.48 -6.94 0.94
N LEU A 151 -2.52 -6.16 0.70
CA LEU A 151 -3.88 -6.38 1.19
C LEU A 151 -4.88 -6.59 0.03
N ALA A 152 -4.36 -6.70 -1.20
CA ALA A 152 -5.18 -6.84 -2.39
C ALA A 152 -6.05 -8.11 -2.29
N GLY A 153 -7.34 -7.94 -2.59
CA GLY A 153 -8.34 -9.01 -2.52
C GLY A 153 -9.01 -9.15 -1.15
N LEU A 154 -8.51 -8.51 -0.09
CA LEU A 154 -9.24 -8.44 1.17
C LEU A 154 -10.36 -7.39 1.09
N PRO A 155 -11.62 -7.78 1.40
CA PRO A 155 -12.71 -6.82 1.46
C PRO A 155 -12.63 -6.00 2.75
N PHE A 156 -12.82 -4.69 2.60
CA PHE A 156 -12.95 -3.77 3.72
C PHE A 156 -14.27 -3.01 3.60
N GLU A 157 -14.84 -2.67 4.74
CA GLU A 157 -16.01 -1.82 4.87
C GLU A 157 -15.55 -0.44 5.36
N TRP A 158 -15.81 0.61 4.57
CA TRP A 158 -15.53 2.00 4.94
C TRP A 158 -16.83 2.71 5.30
N THR A 159 -16.91 3.23 6.52
CA THR A 159 -18.10 3.88 7.05
C THR A 159 -17.77 5.21 7.71
N ILE A 160 -18.63 6.20 7.52
CA ILE A 160 -18.59 7.44 8.27
C ILE A 160 -19.39 7.23 9.55
N VAL A 161 -18.72 7.35 10.70
CA VAL A 161 -19.35 7.17 12.02
C VAL A 161 -20.19 8.42 12.30
N LYS A 162 -21.51 8.22 12.43
CA LYS A 162 -22.43 9.28 12.86
C LYS A 162 -22.31 9.48 14.37
N THR A 163 -22.02 10.70 14.82
CA THR A 163 -22.09 11.05 16.24
C THR A 163 -23.54 11.38 16.60
N SER A 164 -24.18 10.50 17.36
CA SER A 164 -25.57 10.68 17.80
C SER A 164 -25.64 11.59 19.03
N GLU A 165 -25.59 12.91 18.85
CA GLU A 165 -25.86 13.85 19.95
C GLU A 165 -26.84 14.99 19.62
N THR A 166 -27.45 15.02 18.44
CA THR A 166 -28.53 15.99 18.16
C THR A 166 -29.64 15.38 17.33
N ASN A 167 -30.78 15.17 18.01
CA ASN A 167 -32.19 15.22 17.58
C ASN A 167 -32.60 14.71 16.17
N GLU A 168 -33.70 13.96 16.18
CA GLU A 168 -34.33 13.21 15.08
C GLU A 168 -34.80 13.99 13.82
N PHE A 169 -34.27 15.19 13.54
CA PHE A 169 -34.70 16.01 12.38
C PHE A 169 -33.56 16.81 11.72
N SER A 170 -32.39 16.19 11.53
CA SER A 170 -31.37 16.79 10.66
C SER A 170 -30.62 15.76 9.83
N ASP A 171 -30.99 15.65 8.55
CA ASP A 171 -30.19 15.05 7.47
C ASP A 171 -28.89 15.86 7.16
N PHE A 172 -28.36 16.56 8.16
CA PHE A 172 -27.29 17.56 8.11
C PHE A 172 -26.21 17.14 9.13
N HIS A 173 -24.93 16.88 8.89
CA HIS A 173 -24.11 16.70 7.70
C HIS A 173 -22.85 15.95 8.13
N ASN A 174 -22.57 14.79 7.54
CA ASN A 174 -21.20 14.30 7.58
C ASN A 174 -20.34 15.30 6.77
N ALA A 175 -19.30 15.86 7.40
CA ALA A 175 -18.35 16.75 6.72
C ALA A 175 -17.63 16.06 5.54
N LEU A 176 -17.70 14.73 5.48
CA LEU A 176 -17.04 13.89 4.50
C LEU A 176 -18.03 13.15 3.59
N GLN A 177 -17.58 12.86 2.38
CA GLN A 177 -18.18 11.90 1.46
C GLN A 177 -17.13 10.86 1.07
N ILE A 178 -17.53 9.59 1.06
CA ILE A 178 -16.74 8.51 0.47
C ILE A 178 -17.09 8.45 -1.03
N LEU A 179 -16.08 8.47 -1.88
CA LEU A 179 -16.22 8.42 -3.34
C LEU A 179 -15.79 7.05 -3.86
N LYS A 180 -16.49 6.57 -4.89
CA LYS A 180 -16.02 5.43 -5.69
C LYS A 180 -14.98 5.90 -6.69
N PHE A 181 -14.05 5.03 -7.04
CA PHE A 181 -13.08 5.32 -8.09
C PHE A 181 -13.75 5.48 -9.46
N SER A 182 -14.82 4.72 -9.74
CA SER A 182 -15.64 4.89 -10.95
C SER A 182 -16.28 6.27 -11.11
N GLU A 183 -16.46 6.99 -10.00
CA GLU A 183 -17.06 8.33 -9.95
C GLU A 183 -15.98 9.44 -9.93
N SER A 184 -14.70 9.05 -9.94
CA SER A 184 -13.56 9.95 -9.82
C SER A 184 -12.76 10.05 -11.11
N THR A 185 -11.84 11.02 -11.17
CA THR A 185 -10.88 11.16 -12.28
C THR A 185 -9.58 10.36 -12.05
N TYR A 186 -9.48 9.60 -10.95
CA TYR A 186 -8.28 8.87 -10.56
C TYR A 186 -8.35 7.40 -10.99
N ILE A 187 -7.20 6.85 -11.39
CA ILE A 187 -7.08 5.46 -11.82
C ILE A 187 -6.83 4.57 -10.59
N PRO A 188 -7.77 3.67 -10.22
CA PRO A 188 -7.53 2.71 -9.15
C PRO A 188 -6.58 1.59 -9.59
N PRO A 189 -5.91 0.92 -8.63
CA PRO A 189 -5.35 -0.40 -8.88
C PRO A 189 -6.43 -1.37 -9.40
N SER A 190 -6.05 -2.27 -10.30
CA SER A 190 -6.99 -3.20 -10.96
C SER A 190 -7.85 -4.01 -9.97
N TYR A 191 -7.26 -4.47 -8.87
CA TYR A 191 -7.99 -5.24 -7.85
C TYR A 191 -9.03 -4.42 -7.08
N ILE A 192 -8.86 -3.09 -6.96
CA ILE A 192 -9.88 -2.20 -6.37
C ILE A 192 -11.07 -2.07 -7.34
N LEU A 193 -10.79 -1.91 -8.65
CA LEU A 193 -11.81 -1.86 -9.68
C LEU A 193 -12.66 -3.14 -9.71
N GLU A 194 -12.02 -4.31 -9.61
CA GLU A 194 -12.75 -5.59 -9.51
C GLU A 194 -13.61 -5.70 -8.25
N MET A 195 -13.20 -5.09 -7.13
CA MET A 195 -14.03 -5.04 -5.92
C MET A 195 -15.24 -4.13 -6.08
N GLU A 196 -15.11 -2.96 -6.72
CA GLU A 196 -16.23 -2.06 -6.95
C GLU A 196 -17.31 -2.69 -7.85
N LYS A 197 -16.91 -3.50 -8.85
CA LYS A 197 -17.84 -4.26 -9.72
C LYS A 197 -18.75 -5.20 -8.95
N VAL A 198 -18.29 -5.73 -7.82
CA VAL A 198 -19.08 -6.61 -6.94
C VAL A 198 -19.62 -5.90 -5.70
N ALA A 199 -19.71 -4.56 -5.76
CA ALA A 199 -20.19 -3.70 -4.68
C ALA A 199 -19.44 -3.87 -3.35
N LYS A 200 -18.14 -4.20 -3.41
CA LYS A 200 -17.24 -4.27 -2.27
C LYS A 200 -16.21 -3.14 -2.32
N GLN A 201 -15.62 -2.81 -1.18
CA GLN A 201 -14.51 -1.87 -1.10
C GLN A 201 -13.23 -2.60 -0.69
N GLY A 202 -12.08 -2.02 -1.05
CA GLY A 202 -10.76 -2.57 -0.76
C GLY A 202 -10.01 -1.83 0.32
N ASP A 203 -8.70 -2.04 0.38
CA ASP A 203 -7.79 -1.36 1.29
C ASP A 203 -7.57 0.12 0.95
N ILE A 204 -8.15 0.63 -0.15
CA ILE A 204 -8.00 2.02 -0.60
C ILE A 204 -9.38 2.65 -0.81
N VAL A 205 -9.55 3.88 -0.33
CA VAL A 205 -10.76 4.70 -0.55
C VAL A 205 -10.41 6.15 -0.85
N LEU A 206 -11.30 6.84 -1.55
CA LEU A 206 -11.25 8.30 -1.75
C LEU A 206 -12.27 8.98 -0.85
N VAL A 207 -11.87 10.06 -0.18
CA VAL A 207 -12.76 10.89 0.63
C VAL A 207 -12.68 12.36 0.24
N SER A 208 -13.82 13.03 0.11
CA SER A 208 -13.91 14.47 -0.18
C SER A 208 -14.59 15.24 0.95
N GLY A 209 -14.22 16.51 1.10
CA GLY A 209 -14.83 17.41 2.05
C GLY A 209 -16.11 18.01 1.47
N MET A 210 -17.26 17.71 2.09
CA MET A 210 -18.54 18.32 1.74
C MET A 210 -18.82 19.61 2.53
N LYS A 211 -18.39 19.65 3.81
CA LYS A 211 -18.60 20.78 4.73
C LYS A 211 -17.44 20.90 5.71
N THR A 212 -17.16 22.11 6.18
CA THR A 212 -16.17 22.33 7.23
C THR A 212 -16.61 21.60 8.50
N GLY A 213 -15.68 20.96 9.18
CA GLY A 213 -15.96 20.24 10.42
C GLY A 213 -15.04 19.04 10.61
N SER A 214 -15.30 18.26 11.65
CA SER A 214 -14.61 16.99 11.89
C SER A 214 -15.54 15.82 11.59
N SER A 215 -14.98 14.72 11.10
CA SER A 215 -15.74 13.49 10.87
C SER A 215 -14.87 12.27 11.12
N LYS A 216 -15.46 11.26 11.76
CA LYS A 216 -14.80 9.99 12.07
C LYS A 216 -15.05 9.00 10.95
N LEU A 217 -13.99 8.54 10.31
CA LEU A 217 -14.02 7.49 9.29
C LEU A 217 -13.54 6.18 9.90
N ARG A 218 -14.29 5.11 9.69
CA ARG A 218 -13.96 3.76 10.16
C ARG A 218 -13.74 2.81 8.99
N ALA A 219 -12.62 2.11 9.02
CA ALA A 219 -12.33 0.97 8.17
C ALA A 219 -12.50 -0.33 8.97
N ARG A 220 -13.15 -1.34 8.39
CA ARG A 220 -13.34 -2.65 9.01
C ARG A 220 -12.96 -3.76 8.04
N LEU A 221 -12.17 -4.73 8.49
CA LEU A 221 -11.82 -5.90 7.69
C LEU A 221 -13.00 -6.90 7.65
N GLU A 222 -13.50 -7.21 6.46
CA GLU A 222 -14.61 -8.15 6.25
C GLU A 222 -14.14 -9.60 6.09
N GLU A 223 -13.41 -10.10 7.08
CA GLU A 223 -12.98 -11.51 7.09
C GLU A 223 -13.32 -12.16 8.44
N THR A 224 -13.93 -13.35 8.36
CA THR A 224 -14.51 -14.05 9.50
C THR A 224 -13.49 -14.43 10.57
N VAL A 225 -12.26 -14.72 10.14
CA VAL A 225 -11.14 -15.11 11.02
C VAL A 225 -10.73 -13.99 11.97
N TYR A 226 -10.92 -12.74 11.55
CA TYR A 226 -10.52 -11.55 12.31
C TYR A 226 -11.67 -10.93 13.12
N LYS A 227 -12.87 -11.52 13.10
CA LYS A 227 -13.99 -11.08 13.93
C LYS A 227 -13.78 -11.58 15.37
N VAL A 228 -13.39 -10.69 16.28
CA VAL A 228 -13.32 -11.01 17.70
C VAL A 228 -14.73 -10.88 18.31
N ARG A 229 -15.14 -11.85 19.14
CA ARG A 229 -16.34 -11.72 19.98
C ARG A 229 -16.09 -10.61 21.00
N SER A 230 -16.63 -9.42 20.70
CA SER A 230 -16.77 -8.23 21.53
C SER A 230 -16.23 -8.33 22.97
N SER A 231 -15.12 -7.64 23.23
CA SER A 231 -14.85 -7.03 24.53
C SER A 231 -14.51 -5.58 24.25
N ARG A 232 -15.35 -4.65 24.75
CA ARG A 232 -15.27 -3.17 24.63
C ARG A 232 -13.98 -2.66 23.97
N GLU A 233 -14.08 -2.31 22.69
CA GLU A 233 -13.01 -1.65 21.95
C GLU A 233 -12.77 -0.25 22.55
N PRO A 234 -11.56 0.08 23.04
CA PRO A 234 -11.26 1.46 23.41
C PRO A 234 -11.33 2.35 22.16
N GLU A 235 -11.99 3.51 22.27
CA GLU A 235 -12.39 4.35 21.13
C GLU A 235 -11.26 4.88 20.23
N ASN A 236 -9.99 4.62 20.54
CA ASN A 236 -8.82 5.16 19.86
C ASN A 236 -7.74 4.12 19.53
N LYS A 237 -8.09 2.83 19.39
CA LYS A 237 -7.12 1.78 19.07
C LYS A 237 -7.49 1.08 17.78
N CYS A 238 -6.55 1.00 16.86
CA CYS A 238 -6.74 0.22 15.64
C CYS A 238 -6.29 -1.23 15.88
N LEU A 239 -7.22 -2.16 15.68
CA LEU A 239 -7.04 -3.60 15.82
C LEU A 239 -7.23 -4.27 14.46
N ALA A 240 -6.91 -5.57 14.35
CA ALA A 240 -7.12 -6.34 13.11
C ALA A 240 -8.53 -6.20 12.52
N GLN A 241 -9.54 -6.03 13.38
CA GLN A 241 -10.94 -5.96 12.97
C GLN A 241 -11.33 -4.60 12.41
N SER A 242 -10.91 -3.50 13.05
CA SER A 242 -11.30 -2.15 12.65
C SER A 242 -10.34 -1.07 13.11
N CYS A 243 -10.32 0.05 12.38
CA CYS A 243 -9.57 1.25 12.70
C CYS A 243 -10.47 2.47 12.44
N THR A 244 -10.48 3.42 13.36
CA THR A 244 -11.22 4.69 13.21
C THR A 244 -10.24 5.84 13.24
N VAL A 245 -10.34 6.76 12.28
CA VAL A 245 -9.55 7.99 12.21
C VAL A 245 -10.48 9.20 12.20
N CYS A 246 -10.07 10.29 12.84
CA CYS A 246 -10.77 11.57 12.76
C CYS A 246 -10.10 12.43 11.69
N LEU A 247 -10.89 12.94 10.74
CA LEU A 247 -10.43 13.86 9.71
C LEU A 247 -11.07 15.22 9.93
N ILE A 248 -10.29 16.27 9.70
CA ILE A 248 -10.73 17.66 9.79
C ILE A 248 -10.81 18.21 8.38
N VAL A 249 -11.99 18.72 8.03
CA VAL A 249 -12.25 19.43 6.78
C VAL A 249 -12.14 20.92 7.05
N CYS A 250 -11.12 21.55 6.47
CA CYS A 250 -10.85 22.96 6.57
C CYS A 250 -11.53 23.73 5.42
N ILE A 251 -11.80 25.02 5.65
CA ILE A 251 -12.10 25.94 4.55
C ILE A 251 -10.82 26.06 3.73
N SER A 252 -10.91 25.94 2.39
CA SER A 252 -9.75 26.06 1.49
C SER A 252 -8.84 27.20 1.92
N ALA A 253 -7.55 26.94 2.14
CA ALA A 253 -6.59 28.02 2.34
C ALA A 253 -6.73 29.03 1.17
N PRO A 254 -6.67 30.35 1.41
CA PRO A 254 -6.74 31.30 0.31
C PRO A 254 -5.62 30.93 -0.67
N LYS A 255 -5.99 30.57 -1.90
CA LYS A 255 -5.07 30.51 -3.04
C LYS A 255 -4.59 31.94 -3.25
N GLN A 256 -3.62 32.36 -2.45
CA GLN A 256 -3.01 33.66 -2.61
C GLN A 256 -2.19 33.55 -3.89
N TYR A 257 -2.74 34.14 -4.95
CA TYR A 257 -2.01 34.56 -6.13
C TYR A 257 -0.74 35.27 -5.63
N LEU A 258 0.39 34.57 -5.62
CA LEU A 258 1.70 35.17 -5.40
C LEU A 258 2.11 35.87 -6.69
N TYR A 259 1.48 37.01 -6.94
CA TYR A 259 2.10 38.13 -7.61
C TYR A 259 1.73 39.36 -6.81
N TYR A 260 2.61 39.79 -5.92
CA TYR A 260 3.01 41.18 -5.80
C TYR A 260 4.25 41.24 -4.89
N GLU A 261 5.33 41.77 -5.46
CA GLU A 261 6.50 42.25 -4.74
C GLU A 261 6.11 43.28 -3.67
N ASP A 262 6.94 43.32 -2.63
CA ASP A 262 7.06 44.36 -1.61
C ASP A 262 5.87 44.59 -0.68
N SER A 263 5.96 44.03 0.53
CA SER A 263 6.20 44.83 1.75
C SER A 263 6.07 43.97 3.01
N LYS A 264 7.22 43.71 3.61
CA LYS A 264 7.51 42.93 4.81
C LYS A 264 6.96 43.61 6.09
N ILE A 265 5.64 43.74 6.27
CA ILE A 265 5.05 44.26 7.54
C ILE A 265 3.80 43.49 8.03
N GLN A 266 3.14 42.64 7.24
CA GLN A 266 1.89 41.97 7.69
C GLN A 266 2.03 40.53 8.23
N GLN A 267 3.21 39.90 8.16
CA GLN A 267 3.37 38.51 8.62
C GLN A 267 3.42 38.34 10.15
N GLU A 268 3.78 39.38 10.91
CA GLU A 268 3.88 39.25 12.38
C GLU A 268 2.53 39.36 13.10
N ALA A 269 1.51 39.96 12.47
CA ALA A 269 0.18 40.10 13.08
C ALA A 269 -0.67 38.81 13.04
N TRP A 270 -0.41 37.91 12.08
CA TRP A 270 -1.16 36.65 11.94
C TRP A 270 -0.61 35.52 12.83
N MET A 271 0.69 35.51 13.10
CA MET A 271 1.31 34.52 14.00
C MET A 271 0.93 34.73 15.48
N ALA A 272 0.71 35.98 15.91
CA ALA A 272 0.38 36.30 17.30
C ALA A 272 -1.05 35.88 17.69
N ASN A 273 -2.03 36.08 16.81
CA ASN A 273 -3.43 35.71 17.11
C ASN A 273 -3.69 34.20 17.10
N MET A 274 -2.81 33.40 16.50
CA MET A 274 -2.97 31.94 16.46
C MET A 274 -2.44 31.27 17.74
N LEU A 275 -1.36 31.80 18.34
CA LEU A 275 -0.77 31.27 19.59
C LEU A 275 -1.58 31.62 20.85
N GLU A 276 -2.37 32.71 20.85
CA GLU A 276 -3.25 33.03 21.99
C GLU A 276 -4.46 32.09 22.11
N SER A 277 -4.83 31.40 21.03
CA SER A 277 -5.94 30.42 21.03
C SER A 277 -5.56 29.04 21.60
N GLU A 278 -4.27 28.76 21.82
CA GLU A 278 -3.76 27.50 22.39
C GLU A 278 -3.51 27.54 23.92
N SER A 279 -3.89 28.61 24.64
CA SER A 279 -3.61 28.72 26.08
C SER A 279 -4.75 28.31 27.04
N GLN A 280 -5.84 27.73 26.55
CA GLN A 280 -7.00 27.46 27.40
C GLN A 280 -7.56 26.05 27.27
N PHE A 281 -6.77 25.01 27.52
CA PHE A 281 -7.27 23.76 28.11
C PHE A 281 -6.10 22.98 28.71
N ASP A 282 -5.88 23.10 30.02
CA ASP A 282 -5.22 22.02 30.75
C ASP A 282 -5.68 21.91 32.21
N VAL A 283 -5.93 20.64 32.58
CA VAL A 283 -6.03 20.05 33.93
C VAL A 283 -7.29 20.33 34.78
N VAL A 284 -8.31 19.49 34.58
CA VAL A 284 -9.23 19.09 35.66
C VAL A 284 -8.51 18.05 36.53
N LYS A 285 -8.13 18.44 37.76
CA LYS A 285 -7.79 17.52 38.85
C LYS A 285 -9.02 17.30 39.73
N VAL A 286 -9.34 16.04 40.02
CA VAL A 286 -10.31 15.61 41.04
C VAL A 286 -9.69 14.39 41.75
N PRO A 287 -10.15 13.99 42.96
CA PRO A 287 -9.90 14.58 44.28
C PRO A 287 -9.10 13.61 45.18
N ASN A 288 -8.80 14.06 46.40
CA ASN A 288 -8.76 13.21 47.59
C ASN A 288 -9.58 13.87 48.69
#